data_AF-A0A424S2W1-F1
#
_entry.id   AF-A0A424S2W1-F1
#
_cell.length_a   1.000
_cell.length_b   1.000
_cell.length_c   1.000
_cell.angle_alpha   90.00
_cell.angle_beta   90.00
_cell.angle_gamma   90.00
#
_symmetry.space_group_name_H-M   'P 1'
#
loop_
_entity.id
_entity.type
_entity.pdbx_description
1 polymer ?
#
loop_
_entity_poly.entity_id
_entity_poly.type
_entity_poly.pdbx_seq_one_letter_code
_entity_poly.pdbx_strand_id
1 'polypeptide(L)'
;MTASEMLDGFIRTLNELIEGAKTRVRDPDEFLATNEQIKTLIETELPPLAEAISAGELGADARARLEHSLAALGDLEAKVGARLVWAGDFEDYMREALSRDDQ
;
A
#
# COMPACT_ATOMS: atom_id res chain seq x y z
N MET A 1 -23.55 1.37 12.82
CA MET A 1 -22.63 0.68 11.91
C MET A 1 -22.15 -0.56 12.63
N THR A 2 -22.32 -1.73 12.02
CA THR A 2 -21.84 -3.01 12.57
C THR A 2 -20.35 -3.20 12.26
N ALA A 3 -19.66 -4.08 12.99
CA ALA A 3 -18.28 -4.43 12.69
C ALA A 3 -18.10 -4.96 11.25
N SER A 4 -19.12 -5.67 10.72
CA SER A 4 -19.10 -6.17 9.34
C SER A 4 -19.20 -5.04 8.30
N GLU A 5 -20.07 -4.05 8.54
CA GLU A 5 -20.19 -2.88 7.65
C GLU A 5 -18.91 -2.04 7.65
N MET A 6 -18.28 -1.90 8.81
CA MET A 6 -16.98 -1.22 8.94
C MET A 6 -15.90 -1.97 8.15
N LEU A 7 -15.86 -3.30 8.25
CA LEU A 7 -14.90 -4.13 7.52
C LEU A 7 -15.10 -4.03 6.00
N ASP A 8 -16.34 -4.11 5.53
CA ASP A 8 -16.65 -3.99 4.10
C ASP A 8 -16.26 -2.62 3.56
N GLY A 9 -16.53 -1.55 4.33
CA GLY A 9 -16.12 -0.19 4.01
C GLY A 9 -14.60 -0.03 3.93
N PHE A 10 -13.89 -0.54 4.94
CA PHE A 10 -12.43 -0.52 5.00
C PHE A 10 -11.80 -1.25 3.82
N ILE A 11 -12.22 -2.50 3.56
CA ILE A 11 -11.68 -3.33 2.47
C ILE A 11 -11.91 -2.67 1.12
N ARG A 12 -13.12 -2.14 0.89
CA ARG A 12 -13.43 -1.45 -0.37
C ARG A 12 -12.52 -0.25 -0.57
N THR A 13 -12.43 0.62 0.44
CA THR A 13 -11.62 1.85 0.36
C THR A 13 -10.15 1.53 0.19
N LEU A 14 -9.62 0.55 0.93
CA LEU A 14 -8.23 0.11 0.80
C LEU A 14 -7.92 -0.41 -0.62
N ASN A 15 -8.81 -1.24 -1.18
CA ASN A 15 -8.63 -1.76 -2.54
C ASN A 15 -8.68 -0.66 -3.61
N GLU A 16 -9.59 0.29 -3.48
CA GLU A 16 -9.68 1.45 -4.38
C GLU A 16 -8.40 2.29 -4.34
N LEU A 17 -7.85 2.53 -3.14
CA LEU A 17 -6.59 3.25 -2.97
C LEU A 17 -5.39 2.47 -3.53
N ILE A 18 -5.33 1.15 -3.33
CA ILE A 18 -4.27 0.29 -3.88
C ILE A 18 -4.28 0.31 -5.41
N GLU A 19 -5.45 0.17 -6.04
CA GLU A 19 -5.57 0.28 -7.50
C GLU A 19 -5.27 1.70 -7.98
N GLY A 20 -5.69 2.71 -7.23
CA GLY A 20 -5.32 4.10 -7.46
C GLY A 20 -3.80 4.31 -7.46
N ALA A 21 -3.09 3.75 -6.50
CA ALA A 21 -1.64 3.86 -6.39
C ALA A 21 -0.93 3.17 -7.57
N LYS A 22 -1.42 1.98 -7.98
CA LYS A 22 -0.87 1.26 -9.15
C LYS A 22 -0.97 2.06 -10.45
N THR A 23 -2.09 2.75 -10.66
CA THR A 23 -2.30 3.56 -11.88
C THR A 23 -1.46 4.85 -11.89
N ARG A 24 -1.14 5.38 -10.70
CA ARG A 24 -0.42 6.64 -10.51
C ARG A 24 1.07 6.50 -10.27
N VAL A 25 1.64 5.30 -10.34
CA VAL A 25 3.07 5.02 -10.06
C VAL A 25 4.07 5.82 -10.91
N ARG A 26 3.62 6.50 -11.97
CA ARG A 26 4.44 7.36 -12.82
C ARG A 26 4.38 8.85 -12.45
N ASP A 27 3.42 9.24 -11.60
CA ASP A 27 3.27 10.58 -11.06
C ASP A 27 3.65 10.54 -9.57
N PRO A 28 4.85 11.01 -9.19
CA PRO A 28 5.33 10.91 -7.81
C PRO A 28 4.44 11.62 -6.80
N ASP A 29 3.86 12.76 -7.16
CA ASP A 29 3.05 13.56 -6.25
C ASP A 29 1.68 12.91 -6.01
N GLU A 30 1.02 12.44 -7.08
CA GLU A 30 -0.24 11.72 -6.93
C GLU A 30 -0.05 10.35 -6.26
N PHE A 31 1.08 9.68 -6.51
CA PHE A 31 1.44 8.43 -5.86
C PHE A 31 1.66 8.62 -4.36
N LEU A 32 2.39 9.67 -3.97
CA LEU A 32 2.61 10.03 -2.57
C LEU A 32 1.29 10.35 -1.86
N ALA A 33 0.45 11.19 -2.47
CA ALA A 33 -0.87 11.54 -1.91
C ALA A 33 -1.75 10.30 -1.71
N THR A 34 -1.73 9.35 -2.64
CA THR A 34 -2.49 8.09 -2.50
C THR A 34 -1.93 7.24 -1.35
N ASN A 35 -0.61 7.15 -1.18
CA ASN A 35 0.00 6.43 -0.05
C ASN A 35 -0.31 7.07 1.31
N GLU A 36 -0.36 8.41 1.39
CA GLU A 36 -0.77 9.12 2.61
C GLU A 36 -2.23 8.82 2.98
N GLN A 37 -3.10 8.68 1.99
CA GLN A 37 -4.49 8.26 2.20
C GLN A 37 -4.57 6.82 2.71
N ILE A 38 -3.79 5.89 2.14
CA ILE A 38 -3.70 4.50 2.61
C ILE A 38 -3.23 4.47 4.06
N LYS A 39 -2.16 5.20 4.39
CA LYS A 39 -1.63 5.30 5.75
C LYS A 39 -2.70 5.81 6.72
N THR A 40 -3.39 6.89 6.36
CA THR A 40 -4.45 7.46 7.20
C THR A 40 -5.58 6.46 7.42
N LEU A 41 -6.01 5.75 6.36
CA LEU A 41 -7.05 4.71 6.46
C LEU A 41 -6.63 3.61 7.45
N ILE A 42 -5.40 3.13 7.35
CA ILE A 42 -4.89 2.08 8.24
C ILE A 42 -4.81 2.58 9.69
N GLU A 43 -4.25 3.76 9.92
CA GLU A 43 -4.09 4.30 11.28
C GLU A 43 -5.43 4.59 11.97
N THR A 44 -6.48 4.90 11.21
CA THR A 44 -7.79 5.29 11.74
C THR A 44 -8.78 4.14 11.82
N GLU A 45 -8.84 3.27 10.81
CA GLU A 45 -9.90 2.26 10.68
C GLU A 45 -9.43 0.83 11.00
N LEU A 46 -8.13 0.53 10.94
CA LEU A 46 -7.64 -0.82 11.30
C LEU A 46 -7.74 -1.13 12.80
N PRO A 47 -7.42 -0.20 13.75
CA PRO A 47 -7.52 -0.48 15.18
C PRO A 47 -8.90 -0.97 15.65
N PRO A 48 -10.02 -0.28 15.33
CA PRO A 48 -11.34 -0.75 15.77
C PRO A 48 -11.75 -2.08 15.12
N LEU A 49 -11.29 -2.37 13.89
CA LEU A 49 -11.51 -3.68 13.24
C LEU A 49 -10.72 -4.79 13.95
N ALA A 50 -9.49 -4.52 14.38
CA ALA A 50 -8.69 -5.47 15.13
C ALA A 50 -9.34 -5.78 16.50
N GLU A 51 -9.87 -4.76 17.18
CA GLU A 51 -10.62 -4.93 18.43
C GLU A 51 -11.88 -5.78 18.22
N ALA A 52 -12.66 -5.52 17.16
CA ALA A 52 -13.84 -6.30 16.84
C ALA A 52 -13.53 -7.78 16.52
N ILE A 53 -12.40 -8.06 15.86
CA ILE A 53 -11.90 -9.43 15.64
C ILE A 53 -11.54 -10.08 16.99
N SER A 54 -10.79 -9.37 17.85
CA SER A 54 -10.40 -9.88 19.17
C SER A 54 -11.59 -10.11 20.10
N ALA A 55 -12.64 -9.30 20.00
CA ALA A 55 -13.89 -9.44 20.75
C ALA A 55 -14.79 -10.58 20.22
N GLY A 56 -14.45 -11.19 19.08
CA GLY A 56 -15.24 -12.25 18.46
C GLY A 56 -16.49 -11.75 17.72
N GLU A 57 -16.59 -10.45 17.47
CA GLU A 57 -17.69 -9.83 16.71
C GLU A 57 -17.57 -10.11 15.21
N LEU A 58 -16.35 -10.42 14.75
CA LEU A 58 -16.01 -10.78 13.39
C LEU A 58 -15.55 -12.24 13.32
N GLY A 59 -16.18 -13.02 12.44
CA GLY A 59 -15.88 -14.44 12.26
C GLY A 59 -14.58 -14.70 11.46
N ALA A 60 -14.24 -15.98 11.27
CA ALA A 60 -13.04 -16.39 10.54
C ALA A 60 -13.00 -15.87 9.08
N ASP A 61 -14.16 -15.76 8.42
CA ASP A 61 -14.27 -15.21 7.07
C ASP A 61 -13.84 -13.73 7.01
N ALA A 62 -14.31 -12.92 7.96
CA ALA A 62 -13.94 -11.52 8.08
C ALA A 62 -12.42 -11.32 8.26
N ARG A 63 -11.80 -12.17 9.07
CA ARG A 63 -10.35 -12.18 9.25
C ARG A 63 -9.61 -12.53 7.94
N ALA A 64 -10.05 -13.56 7.22
CA ALA A 64 -9.44 -13.95 5.95
C ALA A 64 -9.54 -12.83 4.90
N ARG A 65 -10.67 -12.12 4.84
CA ARG A 65 -10.88 -10.98 3.94
C ARG A 65 -9.97 -9.80 4.28
N LEU A 66 -9.77 -9.51 5.56
CA LEU A 66 -8.83 -8.49 6.03
C LEU A 66 -7.39 -8.86 5.67
N GLU A 67 -6.97 -10.10 5.98
CA GLU A 67 -5.63 -10.61 5.67
C GLU A 67 -5.33 -10.55 4.16
N HIS A 68 -6.30 -10.92 3.31
CA HIS A 68 -6.14 -10.83 1.86
C HIS A 68 -5.92 -9.38 1.38
N SER A 69 -6.65 -8.43 1.94
CA SER A 69 -6.55 -7.01 1.57
C SER A 69 -5.21 -6.40 2.03
N LEU A 70 -4.74 -6.78 3.22
CA LEU A 70 -3.42 -6.38 3.72
C LEU A 70 -2.27 -7.01 2.92
N ALA A 71 -2.44 -8.25 2.43
CA ALA A 71 -1.46 -8.87 1.53
C ALA A 71 -1.31 -8.10 0.21
N ALA A 72 -2.42 -7.62 -0.37
CA ALA A 72 -2.39 -6.80 -1.58
C ALA A 72 -1.64 -5.46 -1.38
N LEU A 73 -1.70 -4.90 -0.17
CA LEU A 73 -0.90 -3.74 0.20
C LEU A 73 0.59 -4.08 0.27
N GLY A 74 0.95 -5.21 0.90
CA GLY A 74 2.34 -5.68 0.94
C GLY A 74 2.93 -5.91 -0.46
N ASP A 75 2.14 -6.43 -1.41
CA ASP A 75 2.55 -6.57 -2.81
C ASP A 75 2.82 -5.21 -3.48
N LEU A 76 2.04 -4.18 -3.13
CA LEU A 76 2.27 -2.82 -3.63
C LEU A 76 3.58 -2.27 -3.06
N GLU A 77 3.82 -2.41 -1.76
CA GLU A 77 5.07 -1.97 -1.10
C GLU A 77 6.30 -2.65 -1.72
N ALA A 78 6.24 -3.97 -1.95
CA ALA A 78 7.33 -4.72 -2.57
C ALA A 78 7.66 -4.22 -3.98
N LYS A 79 6.64 -3.92 -4.80
CA LYS A 79 6.82 -3.38 -6.16
C LYS A 79 7.45 -1.99 -6.14
N VAL A 80 7.03 -1.14 -5.21
CA VAL A 80 7.58 0.22 -5.04
C VAL A 80 9.04 0.14 -4.60
N GLY A 81 9.35 -0.72 -3.63
CA GLY A 81 10.72 -0.97 -3.18
C GLY A 81 11.62 -1.43 -4.32
N ALA A 82 11.18 -2.40 -5.13
CA ALA A 82 11.94 -2.87 -6.29
C ALA A 82 12.22 -1.76 -7.32
N ARG A 83 11.25 -0.87 -7.53
CA ARG A 83 11.40 0.27 -8.46
C ARG A 83 12.40 1.31 -7.95
N LEU A 84 12.44 1.57 -6.63
CA LEU A 84 13.41 2.47 -6.02
C LEU A 84 14.83 1.94 -6.13
N VAL A 85 15.03 0.64 -5.87
CA VAL A 85 16.35 -0.02 -6.04
C VAL A 85 16.83 0.12 -7.49
N TRP A 86 15.98 -0.22 -8.46
CA TRP A 86 16.32 -0.09 -9.88
C TRP A 86 16.67 1.35 -10.29
N ALA A 87 15.93 2.34 -9.78
CA ALA A 87 16.21 3.75 -10.08
C ALA A 87 17.57 4.18 -9.52
N GLY A 88 17.94 3.73 -8.32
CA GLY A 88 19.25 3.97 -7.73
C GLY A 88 20.38 3.32 -8.55
N ASP A 89 20.23 2.05 -8.92
CA ASP A 89 21.20 1.33 -9.75
C ASP A 89 21.41 2.01 -11.12
N PHE A 90 20.33 2.53 -11.72
CA PHE A 90 20.41 3.26 -12.98
C PHE A 90 21.11 4.61 -12.83
N GLU A 91 20.85 5.35 -11.75
CA GLU A 91 21.54 6.62 -11.46
C GLU A 91 23.04 6.40 -11.29
N ASP A 92 23.44 5.38 -10.52
CA ASP A 92 24.83 5.04 -10.29
C ASP A 92 25.52 4.61 -11.60
N TYR A 93 24.86 3.80 -12.43
CA TYR A 93 25.34 3.45 -13.76
C TYR A 93 25.56 4.70 -14.65
N MET A 94 24.60 5.62 -14.69
CA MET A 94 24.71 6.85 -15.47
C MET A 94 25.86 7.73 -14.97
N ARG A 95 26.07 7.81 -13.64
CA ARG A 95 27.19 8.54 -13.03
C ARG A 95 28.54 7.92 -13.41
N GLU A 96 28.64 6.59 -13.40
CA GLU A 96 29.83 5.88 -13.85
C GLU A 96 30.11 6.06 -15.34
N ALA A 97 29.07 6.02 -16.18
CA ALA A 97 29.21 6.21 -17.63
C ALA A 97 29.69 7.62 -17.97
N LEU A 98 29.07 8.65 -17.38
CA LEU A 98 29.44 10.05 -17.61
C LEU A 98 30.84 10.39 -17.08
N SER A 99 31.28 9.80 -15.97
CA SER A 99 32.63 10.00 -15.44
C SER A 99 33.73 9.30 -16.25
N ARG A 100 33.37 8.34 -17.12
CA ARG A 100 34.31 7.68 -18.05
C ARG A 100 34.46 8.41 -19.38
N ASP A 101 33.45 9.16 -19.82
CA ASP A 101 33.50 9.95 -21.07
C ASP A 101 34.28 11.27 -20.92
N ASP A 102 34.58 11.70 -19.69
CA ASP A 102 35.38 12.89 -19.37
C ASP A 102 36.91 12.61 -19.25
N GLN A 103 37.38 11.38 -19.59
CA GLN A 103 38.80 10.97 -19.60
C GLN A 103 39.33 10.69 -21.01
#